data_AF-A0A496SZU5-F1
#
_entry.id   AF-A0A496SZU5-F1
#
_cell.length_a   1.000
_cell.length_b   1.000
_cell.length_c   1.000
_cell.angle_alpha   90.00
_cell.angle_beta   90.00
_cell.angle_gamma   90.00
#
_symmetry.space_group_name_H-M   'P 1'
#
loop_
_entity.id
_entity.type
_entity.pdbx_description
1 polymer ?
#
loop_
_entity_poly.entity_id
_entity_poly.type
_entity_poly.pdbx_seq_one_letter_code
_entity_poly.pdbx_strand_id
1 'polypeptide(L)' 'AQINQNKKRIETLVVSAAKSVANFAKTMTAETMIAEEFYRRFLQSAPHITVQDKYDYSLSPEELDEWLKIFNSSK' A
#
# COMPACT_ATOMS: atom_id res chain seq x y z
N ALA A 1 32.19 4.23 29.65
CA ALA A 1 31.62 4.24 28.29
C ALA A 1 30.19 4.75 28.37
N GLN A 2 29.89 5.93 27.83
CA GLN A 2 28.51 6.44 27.75
C GLN A 2 27.78 5.67 26.65
N ILE A 3 26.72 4.96 27.03
CA ILE A 3 25.87 4.21 26.10
C ILE A 3 24.94 5.24 25.43
N ASN A 4 25.29 5.65 24.21
CA ASN A 4 24.44 6.48 23.36
C ASN A 4 23.16 5.72 22.99
N GLN A 5 22.11 5.85 23.81
CA GLN A 5 20.76 5.40 23.45
C GLN A 5 20.11 6.44 22.54
N ASN A 6 20.57 6.53 21.30
CA ASN A 6 19.86 7.26 20.26
C ASN A 6 18.71 6.38 19.76
N LYS A 7 17.66 6.27 20.59
CA LYS A 7 16.45 5.50 20.30
C LYS A 7 15.72 6.21 19.15
N LYS A 8 16.02 5.80 17.92
CA LYS A 8 15.44 6.35 16.68
C LYS A 8 13.92 6.41 16.83
N ARG A 9 13.34 7.61 16.95
CA ARG A 9 11.88 7.78 16.96
C ARG A 9 11.35 7.23 15.65
N ILE A 10 10.40 6.29 15.72
CA ILE A 10 9.72 5.78 14.53
C ILE A 10 8.74 6.88 14.11
N GLU A 11 9.11 7.64 13.08
CA GLU A 11 8.23 8.62 12.46
C GLU A 11 7.15 7.87 11.67
N THR A 12 5.91 7.94 12.16
CA THR A 12 4.76 7.30 11.52
C THR A 12 4.19 8.26 10.49
N LEU A 13 4.15 7.83 9.23
CA LEU A 13 3.48 8.54 8.14
C LEU A 13 2.08 7.97 7.91
N VAL A 14 1.07 8.82 8.04
CA VAL A 14 -0.32 8.47 7.74
C VAL A 14 -0.70 9.03 6.37
N VAL A 15 -1.10 8.14 5.47
CA VAL A 15 -1.59 8.50 4.13
C VAL A 15 -3.11 8.34 4.10
N SER A 16 -3.84 9.40 3.79
CA SER A 16 -5.30 9.33 3.72
C SER A 16 -5.91 10.37 2.77
N ALA A 17 -7.00 10.01 2.09
CA ALA A 17 -7.84 10.94 1.35
C ALA A 17 -8.82 11.70 2.27
N ALA A 18 -9.11 11.14 3.46
CA ALA A 18 -10.05 11.72 4.40
C ALA A 18 -9.36 12.72 5.34
N LYS A 19 -9.79 13.99 5.27
CA LYS A 19 -9.27 15.07 6.14
C LYS A 19 -9.43 14.77 7.63
N SER A 20 -10.51 14.10 8.03
CA SER A 20 -10.76 13.72 9.43
C SER A 20 -9.67 12.79 9.98
N VAL A 21 -9.27 11.79 9.19
CA VAL A 21 -8.21 10.84 9.55
C VAL A 21 -6.85 11.55 9.63
N ALA A 22 -6.53 12.40 8.67
CA ALA A 22 -5.30 13.19 8.70
C ALA A 22 -5.26 14.13 9.92
N ASN A 23 -6.37 14.79 10.26
CA ASN A 23 -6.43 15.67 11.42
C ASN A 23 -6.24 14.90 12.73
N PHE A 24 -6.84 13.72 12.85
CA PHE A 24 -6.61 12.84 13.99
C PHE A 24 -5.14 12.41 14.08
N ALA A 25 -4.52 12.00 12.98
CA ALA A 25 -3.12 11.62 12.95
C ALA A 25 -2.18 12.76 13.40
N LYS A 26 -2.48 14.01 13.02
CA LYS A 26 -1.73 15.19 13.48
C LYS A 26 -1.78 15.37 15.00
N THR A 27 -2.93 15.08 15.64
CA THR A 27 -3.02 15.13 17.12
C THR A 27 -2.13 14.10 17.81
N MET A 28 -1.79 13.01 17.11
CA MET A 28 -0.88 11.96 17.57
C MET A 28 0.58 12.24 17.17
N THR A 29 0.90 13.45 16.70
CA THR A 29 2.24 13.84 16.21
C THR A 29 2.76 13.01 15.03
N ALA A 30 1.86 12.32 14.32
CA ALA A 30 2.20 11.60 13.10
C ALA A 30 2.34 12.57 11.92
N GLU A 31 3.25 12.27 11.01
CA GLU A 31 3.28 12.95 9.71
C GLU A 31 2.08 12.54 8.88
N THR A 32 1.58 13.45 8.05
CA THR A 32 0.41 13.17 7.22
C THR A 32 0.65 13.56 5.78
N MET A 33 0.24 12.69 4.85
CA MET A 33 0.28 12.95 3.41
C MET A 33 -1.09 12.67 2.80
N ILE A 34 -1.45 13.49 1.81
CA ILE A 34 -2.69 13.31 1.05
C ILE A 34 -2.52 12.12 0.09
N ALA A 35 -3.54 11.29 -0.06
CA ALA A 35 -3.49 10.08 -0.88
C ALA A 35 -3.11 10.36 -2.35
N GLU A 36 -3.62 11.45 -2.94
CA GLU A 36 -3.28 11.87 -4.30
C GLU A 36 -1.81 12.26 -4.44
N GLU A 37 -1.24 12.91 -3.43
CA GLU A 37 0.18 13.26 -3.40
C GLU A 37 1.05 12.01 -3.27
N PHE A 38 0.67 11.09 -2.38
CA PHE A 38 1.32 9.80 -2.24
C PHE A 38 1.32 9.04 -3.56
N TYR A 39 0.16 8.97 -4.24
CA TYR A 39 0.04 8.27 -5.52
C TYR A 39 0.96 8.86 -6.59
N ARG A 40 1.04 10.20 -6.69
CA ARG A 40 1.97 10.86 -7.61
C ARG A 40 3.43 10.52 -7.32
N ARG A 41 3.84 10.56 -6.05
CA ARG A 41 5.20 10.20 -5.61
C ARG A 41 5.49 8.72 -5.87
N PHE A 42 4.51 7.85 -5.61
CA PHE A 42 4.61 6.42 -5.87
C PHE A 42 4.89 6.15 -7.36
N LEU A 43 4.11 6.75 -8.26
CA LEU A 43 4.32 6.62 -9.71
C LEU A 43 5.70 7.13 -10.17
N GLN A 44 6.20 8.20 -9.58
CA GLN A 44 7.54 8.72 -9.87
C GLN A 44 8.64 7.79 -9.37
N SER A 45 8.46 7.17 -8.19
CA SER A 45 9.42 6.26 -7.59
C SER A 45 9.43 4.86 -8.23
N ALA A 46 8.36 4.49 -8.92
CA ALA A 46 8.17 3.20 -9.55
C ALA A 46 7.91 3.33 -11.06
N PRO A 47 8.85 3.90 -11.84
CA PRO A 47 8.67 4.15 -13.27
C PRO A 47 8.49 2.88 -14.12
N HIS A 48 8.74 1.70 -13.55
CA HIS A 48 8.65 0.40 -14.21
C HIS A 48 7.40 -0.42 -13.84
N ILE A 49 6.54 0.03 -12.90
CA ILE A 49 5.28 -0.68 -12.64
C ILE A 49 4.28 -0.19 -13.69
N THR A 50 4.30 -0.84 -14.84
CA THR A 50 3.24 -0.65 -15.82
C THR A 50 1.99 -1.37 -15.31
N VAL A 51 0.80 -0.90 -15.66
CA VAL A 51 -0.45 -1.60 -15.33
C VAL A 51 -0.46 -3.03 -15.90
N GLN A 52 0.40 -3.32 -16.88
CA GLN A 52 0.60 -4.65 -17.45
C GLN A 52 1.28 -5.63 -16.47
N ASP A 53 2.14 -5.15 -15.56
CA ASP A 53 2.81 -6.00 -14.55
C ASP A 53 1.87 -6.41 -13.40
N LYS A 54 0.65 -5.87 -13.34
CA LYS A 54 -0.38 -6.25 -12.34
C LYS A 54 -1.19 -7.46 -12.75
N TYR A 55 -1.11 -7.87 -14.00
CA TYR A 55 -1.92 -8.93 -14.55
C TYR A 55 -1.00 -9.98 -15.14
N ASP A 56 -0.80 -11.08 -14.43
CA ASP A 56 -0.37 -12.32 -15.06
C ASP A 56 -1.52 -12.77 -15.99
N TYR A 57 -1.49 -12.28 -17.23
CA TYR A 57 -2.53 -12.56 -18.24
C TYR A 57 -2.49 -14.01 -18.74
N SER A 58 -1.52 -14.82 -18.33
CA SER A 58 -1.44 -16.23 -18.69
C SER A 58 -1.77 -17.13 -17.49
N LEU A 59 -3.04 -17.14 -17.08
CA LEU A 59 -3.54 -18.26 -16.28
C LEU A 59 -3.39 -19.53 -17.12
N SER A 60 -2.71 -20.53 -16.57
CA SER A 60 -2.69 -21.86 -17.18
C SER A 60 -4.10 -22.45 -17.19
N PRO A 61 -4.42 -23.36 -18.14
CA PRO A 61 -5.70 -24.06 -18.15
C PRO A 61 -6.03 -24.73 -16.80
N GLU A 62 -5.02 -25.22 -16.11
CA GLU A 62 -5.13 -25.85 -14.79
C GLU A 62 -5.52 -24.85 -13.69
N GLU A 63 -4.89 -23.67 -13.66
CA GLU A 63 -5.24 -22.63 -12.69
C GLU A 63 -6.68 -22.14 -12.91
N LEU A 64 -7.09 -21.95 -14.17
CA LEU A 64 -8.44 -21.54 -14.50
C LEU A 64 -9.49 -22.56 -14.01
N ASP A 65 -9.21 -23.86 -14.14
CA ASP A 65 -10.09 -24.94 -13.65
C ASP A 65 -10.24 -24.90 -12.12
N GLU A 66 -9.16 -24.69 -11.39
CA GLU A 66 -9.18 -24.54 -9.92
C GLU A 66 -9.97 -23.31 -9.49
N TRP A 67 -9.77 -22.16 -10.16
CA TRP A 67 -10.57 -20.96 -9.92
C TRP A 67 -12.06 -21.22 -10.21
N LEU A 68 -12.40 -21.90 -11.30
CA LEU A 68 -13.78 -22.20 -11.63
C LEU A 68 -14.43 -23.12 -10.58
N LYS A 69 -13.71 -24.08 -10.01
CA LYS A 69 -14.21 -24.91 -8.89
C LYS A 69 -14.55 -24.07 -7.67
N ILE A 70 -13.66 -23.16 -7.25
CA ILE A 70 -13.88 -22.33 -6.07
C ILE A 70 -15.14 -21.45 -6.22
N PHE A 71 -15.38 -20.88 -7.40
CA PHE A 71 -16.46 -19.92 -7.62
C PHE A 71 -17.77 -20.53 -8.14
N ASN A 72 -17.75 -21.69 -8.81
CA ASN A 72 -18.97 -22.39 -9.24
C ASN A 72 -19.51 -23.39 -8.20
N SER A 73 -18.83 -23.60 -7.07
CA SER A 73 -19.34 -24.45 -5.97
C SER A 73 -20.48 -23.81 -5.16
N SER A 74 -20.95 -22.63 -5.54
CA SER A 74 -22.05 -21.91 -4.88
C SER A 74 -23.35 -21.94 -5.71
N LYS A 75 -23.81 -23.14 -6.07
CA LYS A 75 -25.20 -23.37 -6.51
C LYS A 75 -25.87 -24.43 -5.67
#